data_AF-A0A8T3W361-F1
#
_entry.id   AF-A0A8T3W361-F1
#
_cell.length_a   1.000
_cell.length_b   1.000
_cell.length_c   1.000
_cell.angle_alpha   90.00
_cell.angle_beta   90.00
_cell.angle_gamma   90.00
#
_symmetry.space_group_name_H-M   'P 1'
#
loop_
_entity.id
_entity.type
_entity.pdbx_description
1 polymer ?
#
loop_
_entity_poly.entity_id
_entity_poly.type
_entity_poly.pdbx_seq_one_letter_code
_entity_poly.pdbx_strand_id
1 'polypeptide(L)'
;MPRKKTEDKEPEINNPTNPATITDSKLETKEQRMELVKAYAKKVLEKYGQYIKAIVMMGSVTREEFKPKSDIDIFVVVDDTSFQLTNEMLDKIDADLLKIADDMPEAWISVKTPDGKEEKINLVSVQPVYTLTEFWDYARVAHPIIYNFIKEGVPIFDTGFFAPIKRLLEMGKIPATREAIESYMEGAPKKLQRAKTVKLLMLAEDCYYAMLNATQAVLMFMGLAPPVPSKAYDEVILHLVKPGILDQQYADWLKEIIEIRKKIEHKELMDVSGVVVDEWIEKADKFVDKMFGLLNALEVRKKEKILERTHEVMYKAVITAIKSLKKLPENTKDEELAKFVGDVPKAFRKEFIDTKLLEPYYSDIWDKIEKMKMQADEKKIMEIPDREVYEMREHVRKLIRDLAKVLKDRGISEDKSE
;
A
#
# COMPACT_ATOMS: atom_id res chain seq x y z
N MET A 1 45.30 11.45 -54.65
CA MET A 1 46.40 12.14 -53.94
C MET A 1 45.93 12.49 -52.53
N PRO A 2 46.54 11.93 -51.47
CA PRO A 2 46.18 12.26 -50.09
C PRO A 2 46.88 13.55 -49.64
N ARG A 3 46.16 14.46 -48.98
CA ARG A 3 46.75 15.62 -48.29
C ARG A 3 47.22 15.19 -46.90
N LYS A 4 48.49 15.53 -46.60
CA LYS A 4 49.18 15.31 -45.33
C LYS A 4 48.47 16.04 -44.18
N LYS A 5 48.38 15.38 -43.02
CA LYS A 5 48.13 16.02 -41.71
C LYS A 5 49.35 16.87 -41.35
N THR A 6 49.12 18.16 -41.09
CA THR A 6 50.04 19.02 -40.37
C THR A 6 49.60 19.05 -38.91
N GLU A 7 50.48 18.59 -38.02
CA GLU A 7 50.37 18.79 -36.58
C GLU A 7 50.79 20.23 -36.27
N ASP A 8 49.83 21.06 -35.87
CA ASP A 8 50.12 22.36 -35.28
C ASP A 8 50.57 22.15 -33.83
N LYS A 9 51.82 22.55 -33.54
CA LYS A 9 52.35 22.65 -32.18
C LYS A 9 51.70 23.85 -31.48
N GLU A 10 51.05 23.61 -30.35
CA GLU A 10 50.65 24.67 -29.42
C GLU A 10 51.88 25.42 -28.90
N PRO A 11 51.79 26.74 -28.67
CA PRO A 11 52.91 27.53 -28.19
C PRO A 11 53.17 27.30 -26.69
N GLU A 12 54.43 27.09 -26.32
CA GLU A 12 54.90 27.10 -24.94
C GLU A 12 54.63 28.48 -24.30
N ILE A 13 53.68 28.52 -23.36
CA ILE A 13 53.51 29.65 -22.46
C ILE A 13 54.60 29.54 -21.39
N ASN A 14 55.61 30.38 -21.57
CA ASN A 14 56.71 30.57 -20.65
C ASN A 14 56.18 31.26 -19.37
N ASN A 15 56.00 30.51 -18.27
CA ASN A 15 55.65 31.06 -16.96
C ASN A 15 56.92 31.14 -16.07
N PRO A 16 57.56 32.31 -15.90
CA PRO A 16 58.54 32.49 -14.85
C PRO A 16 57.84 33.01 -13.60
N THR A 17 57.38 32.12 -12.73
CA THR A 17 57.10 32.46 -11.33
C THR A 17 57.62 31.36 -10.45
N ASN A 18 58.81 31.58 -9.91
CA ASN A 18 59.37 30.76 -8.85
C ASN A 18 58.46 30.92 -7.62
N PRO A 19 57.77 29.87 -7.12
CA PRO A 19 56.87 30.03 -5.99
C PRO A 19 57.67 30.34 -4.72
N ALA A 20 57.15 31.28 -3.93
CA ALA A 20 57.58 31.57 -2.57
C ALA A 20 57.79 30.28 -1.76
N THR A 21 58.98 30.10 -1.18
CA THR A 21 59.31 28.93 -0.35
C THR A 21 59.03 29.22 1.11
N ILE A 22 58.30 28.32 1.78
CA ILE A 22 58.02 28.40 3.22
C ILE A 22 59.22 27.85 3.98
N THR A 23 59.59 28.57 5.04
CA THR A 23 60.74 28.21 5.89
C THR A 23 60.35 27.54 7.20
N ASP A 24 59.05 27.46 7.53
CA ASP A 24 58.54 26.87 8.78
C ASP A 24 57.39 25.89 8.47
N SER A 25 57.62 24.58 8.65
CA SER A 25 56.79 23.47 8.13
C SER A 25 55.51 23.16 8.93
N LYS A 26 55.01 24.10 9.74
CA LYS A 26 54.10 23.77 10.85
C LYS A 26 52.60 23.72 10.56
N LEU A 27 52.11 24.13 9.40
CA LEU A 27 50.66 24.24 9.11
C LEU A 27 50.31 23.94 7.64
N GLU A 28 50.98 22.95 7.05
CA GLU A 28 50.81 22.55 5.65
C GLU A 28 49.62 21.60 5.43
N THR A 29 49.14 20.92 6.48
CA THR A 29 48.01 19.98 6.38
C THR A 29 46.70 20.56 6.91
N LYS A 30 45.58 20.00 6.44
CA LYS A 30 44.24 20.34 6.91
C LYS A 30 44.08 20.06 8.40
N GLU A 31 44.66 18.98 8.88
CA GLU A 31 44.61 18.55 10.28
C GLU A 31 45.35 19.55 11.17
N GLN A 32 46.53 20.00 10.76
CA GLN A 32 47.29 21.00 11.51
C GLN A 32 46.53 22.33 11.60
N ARG A 33 45.93 22.77 10.49
CA ARG A 33 45.08 23.97 10.45
C ARG A 33 43.82 23.80 11.30
N MET A 34 43.20 22.62 11.29
CA MET A 34 42.06 22.29 12.15
C MET A 34 42.42 22.40 13.64
N GLU A 35 43.59 21.88 14.05
CA GLU A 35 44.06 21.99 15.43
C GLU A 35 44.33 23.46 15.83
N LEU A 36 44.89 24.26 14.92
CA LEU A 36 45.03 25.71 15.13
C LEU A 36 43.67 26.39 15.36
N VAL A 37 42.67 26.07 14.53
CA VAL A 37 41.32 26.64 14.70
C VAL A 37 40.64 26.16 15.98
N LYS A 38 40.84 24.92 16.41
CA LYS A 38 40.34 24.43 17.71
C LYS A 38 40.98 25.19 18.88
N ALA A 39 42.29 25.46 18.81
CA ALA A 39 42.99 26.26 19.82
C ALA A 39 42.44 27.69 19.86
N TYR A 40 42.23 28.31 18.69
CA TYR A 40 41.59 29.61 18.56
C TYR A 40 40.17 29.60 19.16
N ALA A 41 39.34 28.65 18.76
CA ALA A 41 37.98 28.49 19.26
C ALA A 41 37.93 28.34 20.78
N LYS A 42 38.87 27.61 21.38
CA LYS A 42 38.97 27.48 22.84
C LYS A 42 39.18 28.84 23.52
N LYS A 43 40.10 29.68 23.03
CA LYS A 43 40.34 31.03 23.58
C LYS A 43 39.12 31.94 23.42
N VAL A 44 38.44 31.85 22.28
CA VAL A 44 37.17 32.58 22.05
C VAL A 44 36.11 32.16 23.06
N LEU A 45 35.94 30.86 23.28
CA LEU A 45 34.95 30.32 24.21
C LEU A 45 35.26 30.63 25.67
N GLU A 46 36.54 30.68 26.06
CA GLU A 46 36.95 31.09 27.41
C GLU A 46 36.50 32.53 27.74
N LYS A 47 36.48 33.42 26.74
CA LYS A 47 36.10 34.83 26.91
C LYS A 47 34.60 35.09 26.66
N TYR A 48 34.02 34.45 25.66
CA TYR A 48 32.67 34.77 25.15
C TYR A 48 31.71 33.58 25.11
N GLY A 49 32.09 32.41 25.61
CA GLY A 49 31.37 31.15 25.37
C GLY A 49 29.86 31.18 25.63
N GLN A 50 29.38 31.96 26.61
CA GLN A 50 27.94 32.09 26.90
C GLN A 50 27.14 32.73 25.75
N TYR A 51 27.78 33.58 24.95
CA TYR A 51 27.16 34.27 23.81
C TYR A 51 27.30 33.49 22.50
N ILE A 52 28.23 32.54 22.40
CA ILE A 52 28.58 31.90 21.14
C ILE A 52 27.64 30.73 20.86
N LYS A 53 27.00 30.72 19.68
CA LYS A 53 26.20 29.58 19.19
C LYS A 53 27.00 28.63 18.34
N ALA A 54 27.87 29.17 17.49
CA ALA A 54 28.71 28.39 16.62
C ALA A 54 30.02 29.12 16.30
N ILE A 55 31.09 28.34 16.14
CA ILE A 55 32.36 28.77 15.53
C ILE A 55 32.61 27.79 14.39
N VAL A 56 32.69 28.30 13.17
CA VAL A 56 32.69 27.47 11.98
C VAL A 56 33.89 27.84 11.12
N MET A 57 34.69 26.83 10.80
CA MET A 57 35.78 26.95 9.83
C MET A 57 35.20 26.80 8.42
N MET A 58 35.68 27.58 7.47
CA MET A 58 35.18 27.57 6.10
C MET A 58 36.32 27.88 5.11
N GLY A 59 35.96 28.10 3.85
CA GLY A 59 36.89 28.55 2.82
C GLY A 59 37.75 27.44 2.22
N SER A 60 38.89 27.82 1.65
CA SER A 60 39.75 26.91 0.88
C SER A 60 40.26 25.70 1.68
N VAL A 61 40.35 25.84 3.01
CA VAL A 61 40.80 24.77 3.91
C VAL A 61 39.76 23.67 4.05
N THR A 62 38.47 23.99 4.12
CA THR A 62 37.42 22.97 4.18
C THR A 62 37.26 22.25 2.86
N ARG A 63 37.47 22.96 1.73
CA ARG A 63 37.45 22.42 0.37
C ARG A 63 38.70 21.65 -0.05
N GLU A 64 39.77 21.66 0.76
CA GLU A 64 41.07 21.06 0.42
C GLU A 64 41.75 21.68 -0.82
N GLU A 65 41.41 22.93 -1.12
CA GLU A 65 41.96 23.72 -2.25
C GLU A 65 42.97 24.78 -1.77
N PHE A 66 43.34 24.76 -0.50
CA PHE A 66 44.19 25.77 0.12
C PHE A 66 45.64 25.62 -0.30
N LYS A 67 46.30 26.76 -0.48
CA LYS A 67 47.75 26.85 -0.70
C LYS A 67 48.44 27.07 0.64
N PRO A 68 49.76 26.89 0.71
CA PRO A 68 50.46 27.06 1.98
C PRO A 68 50.33 28.46 2.61
N LYS A 69 50.15 29.51 1.79
CA LYS A 69 49.86 30.89 2.23
C LYS A 69 48.37 31.19 2.47
N SER A 70 47.46 30.29 2.10
CA SER A 70 46.03 30.52 2.27
C SER A 70 45.70 30.68 3.74
N ASP A 71 44.85 31.63 4.06
CA ASP A 71 44.24 31.81 5.36
C ASP A 71 43.18 30.72 5.64
N ILE A 72 42.76 30.68 6.90
CA ILE A 72 41.71 29.83 7.44
C ILE A 72 40.56 30.76 7.78
N ASP A 73 39.54 30.77 6.93
CA ASP A 73 38.34 31.55 7.15
C ASP A 73 37.52 30.98 8.31
N ILE A 74 37.18 31.82 9.28
CA ILE A 74 36.33 31.48 10.41
C ILE A 74 35.22 32.50 10.51
N PHE A 75 33.98 32.06 10.70
CA PHE A 75 32.92 32.95 11.17
C PHE A 75 32.36 32.45 12.49
N VAL A 76 31.81 33.40 13.25
CA VAL A 76 31.29 33.20 14.58
C VAL A 76 29.85 33.68 14.61
N VAL A 77 28.96 32.89 15.20
CA VAL A 77 27.56 33.26 15.41
C VAL A 77 27.32 33.52 16.90
N VAL A 78 26.81 34.71 17.22
CA VAL A 78 26.49 35.13 18.60
C VAL A 78 24.97 35.15 18.84
N ASP A 79 24.54 34.83 20.06
CA ASP A 79 23.14 34.78 20.46
C ASP A 79 22.62 36.14 20.93
N ASP A 80 22.04 36.90 20.01
CA ASP A 80 21.33 38.14 20.31
C ASP A 80 19.85 37.91 20.70
N THR A 81 19.38 36.65 20.73
CA THR A 81 18.01 36.30 21.13
C THR A 81 17.89 36.03 22.63
N SER A 82 18.95 35.50 23.24
CA SER A 82 19.04 35.30 24.69
C SER A 82 19.70 36.47 25.42
N PHE A 83 20.45 37.31 24.69
CA PHE A 83 21.20 38.42 25.25
C PHE A 83 20.97 39.69 24.44
N GLN A 84 20.81 40.83 25.12
CA GLN A 84 20.73 42.13 24.45
C GLN A 84 22.14 42.60 24.09
N LEU A 85 22.54 42.40 22.84
CA LEU A 85 23.84 42.82 22.31
C LEU A 85 23.70 44.19 21.62
N THR A 86 24.47 45.17 22.08
CA THR A 86 24.55 46.49 21.43
C THR A 86 25.63 46.49 20.34
N ASN A 87 25.58 47.44 19.41
CA ASN A 87 26.61 47.56 18.37
C ASN A 87 28.02 47.75 18.99
N GLU A 88 28.15 48.55 20.05
CA GLU A 88 29.44 48.71 20.75
C GLU A 88 29.96 47.38 21.33
N MET A 89 29.06 46.50 21.78
CA MET A 89 29.44 45.17 22.25
C MET A 89 29.86 44.26 21.10
N LEU A 90 29.16 44.31 19.96
CA LEU A 90 29.51 43.54 18.77
C LEU A 90 30.86 43.99 18.20
N ASP A 91 31.08 45.29 18.04
CA ASP A 91 32.36 45.88 17.60
C ASP A 91 33.51 45.47 18.53
N LYS A 92 33.23 45.45 19.84
CA LYS A 92 34.21 44.98 20.83
C LYS A 92 34.49 43.50 20.70
N ILE A 93 33.47 42.67 20.48
CA ILE A 93 33.65 41.23 20.23
C ILE A 93 34.50 41.04 18.98
N ASP A 94 34.19 41.69 17.86
CA ASP A 94 34.97 41.60 16.62
C ASP A 94 36.44 41.99 16.84
N ALA A 95 36.69 43.14 17.49
CA ALA A 95 38.04 43.58 17.81
C ALA A 95 38.79 42.58 18.71
N ASP A 96 38.10 41.98 19.67
CA ASP A 96 38.67 41.00 20.57
C ASP A 96 38.93 39.65 19.87
N LEU A 97 38.09 39.23 18.92
CA LEU A 97 38.30 38.04 18.09
C LEU A 97 39.57 38.17 17.22
N LEU A 98 39.74 39.32 16.56
CA LEU A 98 40.95 39.63 15.79
C LEU A 98 42.19 39.63 16.70
N LYS A 99 42.09 40.28 17.86
CA LYS A 99 43.19 40.31 18.83
C LYS A 99 43.57 38.91 19.33
N ILE A 100 42.59 38.03 19.58
CA ILE A 100 42.87 36.64 19.99
C ILE A 100 43.67 35.91 18.91
N ALA A 101 43.34 36.12 17.63
CA ALA A 101 44.09 35.53 16.52
C ALA A 101 45.52 36.10 16.42
N ASP A 102 45.70 37.40 16.62
CA ASP A 102 47.01 38.06 16.58
C ASP A 102 47.91 37.66 17.77
N ASP A 103 47.32 37.47 18.95
CA ASP A 103 48.00 37.05 20.17
C ASP A 103 48.35 35.53 20.19
N MET A 104 48.11 34.79 19.10
CA MET A 104 48.46 33.37 18.95
C MET A 104 49.75 33.22 18.12
N PRO A 105 50.93 33.02 18.74
CA PRO A 105 52.19 32.83 18.00
C PRO A 105 52.12 31.69 16.97
N GLU A 106 51.37 30.64 17.29
CA GLU A 106 51.11 29.49 16.41
C GLU A 106 50.29 29.81 15.16
N ALA A 107 49.57 30.94 15.12
CA ALA A 107 48.82 31.38 13.94
C ALA A 107 49.70 32.12 12.92
N TRP A 108 50.89 32.58 13.33
CA TRP A 108 51.81 33.32 12.48
C TRP A 108 52.82 32.39 11.79
N ILE A 109 52.91 32.49 10.47
CA ILE A 109 53.94 31.80 9.69
C ILE A 109 54.84 32.81 8.98
N SER A 110 56.13 32.46 8.85
CA SER A 110 57.09 33.19 8.02
C SER A 110 57.06 32.66 6.59
N VAL A 111 56.97 33.57 5.62
CA VAL A 111 57.04 33.21 4.21
C VAL A 111 58.01 34.11 3.46
N LYS A 112 58.85 33.51 2.61
CA LYS A 112 59.74 34.28 1.73
C LYS A 112 58.98 34.76 0.51
N THR A 113 59.02 36.06 0.25
CA THR A 113 58.51 36.65 -0.99
C THR A 113 59.44 36.33 -2.16
N PRO A 114 58.97 36.47 -3.41
CA PRO A 114 59.81 36.30 -4.61
C PRO A 114 61.08 37.17 -4.59
N ASP A 115 61.04 38.32 -3.90
CA ASP A 115 62.16 39.25 -3.75
C ASP A 115 63.14 38.84 -2.63
N GLY A 116 62.92 37.69 -2.00
CA GLY A 116 63.76 37.15 -0.92
C GLY A 116 63.51 37.76 0.46
N LYS A 117 62.51 38.64 0.62
CA LYS A 117 62.13 39.20 1.94
C LYS A 117 61.29 38.21 2.72
N GLU A 118 61.50 38.14 4.02
CA GLU A 118 60.68 37.32 4.92
C GLU A 118 59.52 38.15 5.46
N GLU A 119 58.29 37.70 5.19
CA GLU A 119 57.04 38.31 5.68
C GLU A 119 56.34 37.36 6.64
N LYS A 120 55.79 37.90 7.73
CA LYS A 120 54.93 37.13 8.63
C LYS A 120 53.48 37.34 8.27
N ILE A 121 52.73 36.26 8.10
CA ILE A 121 51.30 36.29 7.84
C ILE A 121 50.57 35.54 8.95
N ASN A 122 49.43 36.09 9.40
CA ASN A 122 48.52 35.38 10.27
C ASN A 122 47.60 34.51 9.40
N LEU A 123 47.51 33.22 9.72
CA LEU A 123 46.67 32.28 8.98
C LEU A 123 45.23 32.25 9.46
N VAL A 124 44.90 32.84 10.61
CA VAL A 124 43.52 32.88 11.11
C VAL A 124 42.85 34.14 10.60
N SER A 125 41.86 33.97 9.73
CA SER A 125 41.08 35.07 9.14
C SER A 125 39.65 34.98 9.68
N VAL A 126 39.30 35.91 10.56
CA VAL A 126 38.00 35.91 11.24
C VAL A 126 37.09 36.92 10.54
N GLN A 127 35.96 36.43 10.03
CA GLN A 127 34.90 37.27 9.49
C GLN A 127 34.17 38.00 10.63
N PRO A 128 33.57 39.17 10.35
CA PRO A 128 32.71 39.85 11.32
C PRO A 128 31.66 38.89 11.91
N VAL A 129 31.36 39.06 13.20
CA VAL A 129 30.36 38.23 13.87
C VAL A 129 28.99 38.39 13.22
N TYR A 130 28.31 37.27 13.02
CA TYR A 130 26.89 37.28 12.67
C TYR A 130 26.08 37.12 13.95
N THR A 131 25.06 37.95 14.12
CA THR A 131 24.07 37.65 15.16
C THR A 131 23.20 36.46 14.73
N LEU A 132 22.61 35.76 15.69
CA LEU A 132 21.74 34.63 15.43
C LEU A 132 20.53 35.07 14.59
N THR A 133 19.94 36.23 14.88
CA THR A 133 18.83 36.77 14.07
C THR A 133 19.26 37.10 12.65
N GLU A 134 20.39 37.77 12.45
CA GLU A 134 20.92 38.13 11.13
C GLU A 134 21.25 36.90 10.29
N PHE A 135 21.90 35.90 10.89
CA PHE A 135 22.16 34.63 10.23
C PHE A 135 20.86 34.01 9.72
N TRP A 136 19.79 34.03 10.53
CA TRP A 136 18.48 33.50 10.13
C TRP A 136 17.79 34.33 9.05
N ASP A 137 17.91 35.66 9.06
CA ASP A 137 17.40 36.51 7.99
C ASP A 137 18.02 36.12 6.64
N TYR A 138 19.35 35.92 6.60
CA TYR A 138 20.05 35.49 5.39
C TYR A 138 19.82 34.03 5.01
N ALA A 139 19.81 33.11 5.98
CA ALA A 139 19.58 31.69 5.72
C ALA A 139 18.18 31.43 5.13
N ARG A 140 17.16 32.16 5.59
CA ARG A 140 15.77 32.04 5.09
C ARG A 140 15.63 32.40 3.63
N VAL A 141 16.43 33.35 3.13
CA VAL A 141 16.42 33.78 1.72
C VAL A 141 17.52 33.13 0.90
N ALA A 142 18.23 32.14 1.46
CA ALA A 142 19.38 31.50 0.85
C ALA A 142 20.42 32.51 0.33
N HIS A 143 20.72 33.54 1.12
CA HIS A 143 21.69 34.57 0.75
C HIS A 143 23.03 33.90 0.36
N PRO A 144 23.67 34.25 -0.77
CA PRO A 144 24.80 33.49 -1.32
C PRO A 144 25.95 33.26 -0.33
N ILE A 145 26.22 34.24 0.54
CA ILE A 145 27.26 34.15 1.56
C ILE A 145 26.90 33.07 2.59
N ILE A 146 25.77 33.21 3.28
CA ILE A 146 25.34 32.26 4.32
C ILE A 146 25.05 30.87 3.73
N TYR A 147 24.56 30.79 2.50
CA TYR A 147 24.41 29.53 1.78
C TYR A 147 25.75 28.78 1.66
N ASN A 148 26.80 29.46 1.18
CA ASN A 148 28.14 28.86 1.07
C ASN A 148 28.71 28.51 2.45
N PHE A 149 28.43 29.34 3.47
CA PHE A 149 28.87 29.07 4.84
C PHE A 149 28.25 27.77 5.37
N ILE A 150 26.93 27.60 5.23
CA ILE A 150 26.23 26.37 5.65
C ILE A 150 26.75 25.16 4.87
N LYS A 151 26.91 25.31 3.56
CA LYS A 151 27.32 24.24 2.65
C LYS A 151 28.72 23.72 2.95
N GLU A 152 29.69 24.62 3.02
CA GLU A 152 31.11 24.28 3.09
C GLU A 152 31.66 24.29 4.52
N GLY A 153 30.94 24.94 5.44
CA GLY A 153 31.37 25.15 6.82
C GLY A 153 31.52 23.83 7.58
N VAL A 154 32.61 23.75 8.34
CA VAL A 154 32.89 22.69 9.29
C VAL A 154 32.77 23.27 10.70
N PRO A 155 31.76 22.88 11.49
CA PRO A 155 31.59 23.40 12.83
C PRO A 155 32.74 22.92 13.73
N ILE A 156 33.44 23.87 14.34
CA ILE A 156 34.50 23.65 15.32
C ILE A 156 33.90 23.63 16.72
N PHE A 157 32.93 24.52 16.94
CA PHE A 157 32.05 24.54 18.08
C PHE A 157 30.63 24.78 17.58
N ASP A 158 29.66 24.05 18.11
CA ASP A 158 28.24 24.20 17.80
C ASP A 158 27.41 23.80 19.03
N THR A 159 26.47 24.65 19.40
CA THR A 159 25.50 24.40 20.47
C THR A 159 24.31 23.55 20.02
N GLY A 160 24.36 23.03 18.79
CA GLY A 160 23.28 22.28 18.14
C GLY A 160 22.42 23.16 17.23
N PHE A 161 22.96 24.28 16.78
CA PHE A 161 22.30 25.23 15.88
C PHE A 161 22.75 25.01 14.43
N PHE A 162 24.06 24.93 14.18
CA PHE A 162 24.62 24.97 12.82
C PHE A 162 24.54 23.62 12.10
N ALA A 163 24.96 22.54 12.76
CA ALA A 163 24.97 21.19 12.17
C ALA A 163 23.57 20.71 11.72
N PRO A 164 22.47 20.95 12.45
CA PRO A 164 21.13 20.67 11.95
C PRO A 164 20.78 21.43 10.67
N ILE A 165 21.13 22.72 10.57
CA ILE A 165 20.86 23.53 9.38
C ILE A 165 21.64 22.99 8.17
N LYS A 166 22.91 22.61 8.36
CA LYS A 166 23.69 21.95 7.31
C LYS A 166 23.03 20.65 6.82
N ARG A 167 22.57 19.79 7.72
CA ARG A 167 21.83 18.57 7.35
C ARG A 167 20.52 18.89 6.62
N LEU A 168 19.80 19.93 7.03
CA LEU A 168 18.58 20.37 6.34
C LEU A 168 18.88 20.86 4.92
N LEU A 169 20.01 21.56 4.72
CA LEU A 169 20.47 21.93 3.39
C LEU A 169 20.73 20.68 2.53
N GLU A 170 21.51 19.73 3.05
CA GLU A 170 21.86 18.47 2.36
C GLU A 170 20.62 17.63 2.00
N MET A 171 19.58 17.66 2.85
CA MET A 171 18.29 17.02 2.60
C MET A 171 17.39 17.78 1.60
N GLY A 172 17.84 18.93 1.07
CA GLY A 172 17.06 19.78 0.18
C GLY A 172 15.86 20.43 0.86
N LYS A 173 15.92 20.66 2.19
CA LYS A 173 14.82 21.26 2.98
C LYS A 173 14.86 22.78 3.02
N ILE A 174 15.97 23.40 2.62
CA ILE A 174 16.08 24.86 2.49
C ILE A 174 15.57 25.24 1.09
N PRO A 175 14.51 26.06 0.97
CA PRO A 175 13.96 26.45 -0.33
C PRO A 175 14.97 27.20 -1.21
N ALA A 176 14.74 27.18 -2.53
CA ALA A 176 15.54 27.91 -3.52
C ALA A 176 17.03 27.52 -3.60
N THR A 177 17.44 26.39 -3.01
CA THR A 177 18.80 25.84 -3.14
C THR A 177 18.89 24.78 -4.22
N ARG A 178 20.11 24.51 -4.69
CA ARG A 178 20.38 23.42 -5.65
C ARG A 178 19.93 22.07 -5.10
N GLU A 179 20.20 21.82 -3.83
CA GLU A 179 19.86 20.59 -3.12
C GLU A 179 18.33 20.38 -3.07
N ALA A 180 17.56 21.45 -2.86
CA ALA A 180 16.10 21.39 -2.94
C ALA A 180 15.62 21.09 -4.37
N ILE A 181 16.17 21.77 -5.38
CA ILE A 181 15.84 21.51 -6.80
C ILE A 181 16.12 20.06 -7.16
N GLU A 182 17.30 19.54 -6.81
CA GLU A 182 17.68 18.15 -7.04
C GLU A 182 16.72 17.17 -6.34
N SER A 183 16.33 17.46 -5.09
CA SER A 183 15.34 16.65 -4.35
C SER A 183 13.98 16.59 -5.06
N TYR A 184 13.47 17.73 -5.55
CA TYR A 184 12.23 17.78 -6.33
C TYR A 184 12.36 17.00 -7.66
N MET A 185 13.48 17.17 -8.36
CA MET A 185 13.75 16.53 -9.64
C MET A 185 13.91 15.01 -9.52
N GLU A 186 14.54 14.51 -8.46
CA GLU A 186 14.69 13.08 -8.19
C GLU A 186 13.33 12.41 -7.91
N GLY A 187 12.40 13.15 -7.31
CA GLY A 187 11.04 12.70 -7.03
C GLY A 187 10.18 12.50 -8.28
N ALA A 188 10.37 13.31 -9.32
CA ALA A 188 9.48 13.34 -10.49
C ALA A 188 9.45 12.01 -11.28
N PRO A 189 10.60 11.39 -11.68
CA PRO A 189 10.59 10.09 -12.35
C PRO A 189 9.96 8.98 -11.50
N LYS A 190 10.18 8.99 -10.18
CA LYS A 190 9.59 8.00 -9.26
C LYS A 190 8.06 8.06 -9.27
N LYS A 191 7.47 9.27 -9.38
CA LYS A 191 6.01 9.44 -9.50
C LYS A 191 5.48 8.90 -10.82
N LEU A 192 6.19 9.11 -11.93
CA LEU A 192 5.83 8.54 -13.23
C LEU A 192 5.93 7.01 -13.24
N GLN A 193 6.99 6.45 -12.66
CA GLN A 193 7.12 5.01 -12.50
C GLN A 193 5.99 4.43 -11.66
N ARG A 194 5.61 5.08 -10.54
CA ARG A 194 4.44 4.69 -9.76
C ARG A 194 3.17 4.62 -10.61
N ALA A 195 2.91 5.61 -11.47
CA ALA A 195 1.74 5.58 -12.35
C ALA A 195 1.75 4.37 -13.30
N LYS A 196 2.93 3.98 -13.82
CA LYS A 196 3.08 2.75 -14.61
C LYS A 196 2.83 1.49 -13.79
N THR A 197 3.39 1.42 -12.58
CA THR A 197 3.18 0.29 -11.67
C THR A 197 1.71 0.13 -11.30
N VAL A 198 0.99 1.22 -11.03
CA VAL A 198 -0.44 1.16 -10.70
C VAL A 198 -1.25 0.50 -11.81
N LYS A 199 -0.99 0.82 -13.09
CA LYS A 199 -1.65 0.15 -14.22
C LYS A 199 -1.46 -1.38 -14.21
N LEU A 200 -0.27 -1.85 -13.87
CA LEU A 200 0.01 -3.29 -13.76
C LEU A 200 -0.73 -3.92 -12.57
N LEU A 201 -0.79 -3.23 -11.43
CA LEU A 201 -1.51 -3.69 -10.24
C LEU A 201 -3.01 -3.79 -10.47
N MET A 202 -3.60 -2.84 -11.20
CA MET A 202 -5.02 -2.90 -11.58
C MET A 202 -5.37 -4.18 -12.34
N LEU A 203 -4.43 -4.71 -13.13
CA LEU A 203 -4.61 -5.99 -13.83
C LEU A 203 -4.33 -7.20 -12.92
N ALA A 204 -3.14 -7.22 -12.28
CA ALA A 204 -2.61 -8.37 -11.57
C ALA A 204 -3.26 -8.63 -10.21
N GLU A 205 -3.73 -7.57 -9.53
CA GLU A 205 -4.36 -7.64 -8.22
C GLU A 205 -5.87 -7.42 -8.35
N ASP A 206 -6.31 -6.30 -8.92
CA ASP A 206 -7.74 -5.94 -8.86
C ASP A 206 -8.61 -6.76 -9.83
N CYS A 207 -8.37 -6.66 -11.14
CA CYS A 207 -9.18 -7.38 -12.15
C CYS A 207 -9.04 -8.90 -12.01
N TYR A 208 -7.82 -9.38 -11.82
CA TYR A 208 -7.54 -10.80 -11.64
C TYR A 208 -8.28 -11.41 -10.44
N TYR A 209 -8.14 -10.82 -9.23
CA TYR A 209 -8.78 -11.42 -8.06
C TYR A 209 -10.29 -11.23 -8.08
N ALA A 210 -10.81 -10.15 -8.68
CA ALA A 210 -12.26 -10.00 -8.89
C ALA A 210 -12.84 -11.19 -9.68
N MET A 211 -12.22 -11.54 -10.82
CA MET A 211 -12.67 -12.65 -11.67
C MET A 211 -12.43 -14.02 -11.01
N LEU A 212 -11.27 -14.23 -10.39
CA LEU A 212 -10.95 -15.50 -9.74
C LEU A 212 -11.86 -15.77 -8.53
N ASN A 213 -12.08 -14.77 -7.66
CA ASN A 213 -12.91 -14.95 -6.47
C ASN A 213 -14.38 -15.19 -6.83
N ALA A 214 -14.91 -14.46 -7.83
CA ALA A 214 -16.26 -14.69 -8.33
C ALA A 214 -16.43 -16.12 -8.87
N THR A 215 -15.43 -16.61 -9.61
CA THR A 215 -15.38 -18.00 -10.09
C THR A 215 -15.39 -19.01 -8.94
N GLN A 216 -14.50 -18.82 -7.97
CA GLN A 216 -14.39 -19.70 -6.80
C GLN A 216 -15.69 -19.73 -6.00
N ALA A 217 -16.37 -18.59 -5.82
CA ALA A 217 -17.65 -18.51 -5.12
C ALA A 217 -18.75 -19.34 -5.80
N VAL A 218 -18.87 -19.23 -7.14
CA VAL A 218 -19.84 -20.02 -7.90
C VAL A 218 -19.57 -21.52 -7.77
N LEU A 219 -18.31 -21.94 -7.91
CA LEU A 219 -17.93 -23.35 -7.78
C LEU A 219 -18.15 -23.88 -6.35
N MET A 220 -17.82 -23.09 -5.33
CA MET A 220 -18.10 -23.40 -3.93
C MET A 220 -19.60 -23.57 -3.67
N PHE A 221 -20.43 -22.71 -4.25
CA PHE A 221 -21.89 -22.84 -4.12
C PHE A 221 -22.41 -24.15 -4.73
N MET A 222 -21.80 -24.60 -5.82
CA MET A 222 -22.08 -25.91 -6.43
C MET A 222 -21.55 -27.10 -5.60
N GLY A 223 -20.88 -26.85 -4.47
CA GLY A 223 -20.31 -27.87 -3.59
C GLY A 223 -18.92 -28.35 -4.00
N LEU A 224 -18.24 -27.63 -4.89
CA LEU A 224 -16.88 -27.93 -5.34
C LEU A 224 -15.85 -27.18 -4.49
N ALA A 225 -14.63 -27.71 -4.40
CA ALA A 225 -13.55 -26.96 -3.76
C ALA A 225 -13.14 -25.76 -4.64
N PRO A 226 -12.79 -24.60 -4.05
CA PRO A 226 -12.33 -23.46 -4.83
C PRO A 226 -11.01 -23.82 -5.53
N PRO A 227 -10.92 -23.68 -6.86
CA PRO A 227 -9.72 -24.08 -7.59
C PRO A 227 -8.56 -23.14 -7.30
N VAL A 228 -7.34 -23.69 -7.31
CA VAL A 228 -6.13 -22.87 -7.41
C VAL A 228 -6.08 -22.18 -8.77
N PRO A 229 -5.41 -21.01 -8.90
CA PRO A 229 -5.42 -20.23 -10.14
C PRO A 229 -5.07 -21.00 -11.41
N SER A 230 -4.07 -21.90 -11.34
CA SER A 230 -3.63 -22.69 -12.50
C SER A 230 -4.67 -23.67 -13.00
N LYS A 231 -5.65 -24.06 -12.17
CA LYS A 231 -6.73 -25.00 -12.50
C LYS A 231 -8.08 -24.30 -12.73
N ALA A 232 -8.19 -23.02 -12.42
CA ALA A 232 -9.46 -22.31 -12.46
C ALA A 232 -10.14 -22.36 -13.84
N TYR A 233 -9.36 -22.22 -14.92
CA TYR A 233 -9.87 -22.35 -16.28
C TYR A 233 -10.47 -23.75 -16.56
N ASP A 234 -9.74 -24.82 -16.25
CA ASP A 234 -10.18 -26.19 -16.54
C ASP A 234 -11.44 -26.56 -15.75
N GLU A 235 -11.53 -26.11 -14.50
CA GLU A 235 -12.67 -26.33 -13.62
C GLU A 235 -13.91 -25.56 -14.10
N VAL A 236 -13.75 -24.32 -14.57
CA VAL A 236 -14.82 -23.55 -15.22
C VAL A 236 -15.29 -24.23 -16.50
N ILE A 237 -14.37 -24.72 -17.34
CA ILE A 237 -14.73 -25.44 -18.55
C ILE A 237 -15.55 -26.69 -18.22
N LEU A 238 -15.08 -27.48 -17.24
CA LEU A 238 -15.70 -28.74 -16.87
C LEU A 238 -17.09 -28.56 -16.25
N HIS A 239 -17.23 -27.63 -15.32
CA HIS A 239 -18.41 -27.51 -14.47
C HIS A 239 -19.40 -26.43 -14.89
N LEU A 240 -18.98 -25.43 -15.66
CA LEU A 240 -19.83 -24.31 -16.06
C LEU A 240 -20.05 -24.27 -17.58
N VAL A 241 -18.99 -24.40 -18.39
CA VAL A 241 -19.11 -24.26 -19.85
C VAL A 241 -19.68 -25.51 -20.51
N LYS A 242 -19.10 -26.69 -20.27
CA LYS A 242 -19.58 -27.96 -20.85
C LYS A 242 -21.06 -28.25 -20.52
N PRO A 243 -21.56 -27.98 -19.30
CA PRO A 243 -22.99 -28.13 -19.00
C PRO A 243 -23.89 -27.03 -19.59
N GLY A 244 -23.32 -26.04 -20.29
CA GLY A 244 -24.07 -24.94 -20.90
C GLY A 244 -24.56 -23.87 -19.91
N ILE A 245 -23.93 -23.76 -18.74
CA ILE A 245 -24.29 -22.78 -17.70
C ILE A 245 -23.60 -21.43 -18.01
N LEU A 246 -22.38 -21.47 -18.54
CA LEU A 246 -21.56 -20.29 -18.84
C LEU A 246 -21.07 -20.33 -20.29
N ASP A 247 -21.03 -19.17 -20.94
CA ASP A 247 -20.49 -19.05 -22.30
C ASP A 247 -18.96 -19.16 -22.30
N GLN A 248 -18.40 -19.77 -23.35
CA GLN A 248 -16.95 -20.00 -23.50
C GLN A 248 -16.12 -18.72 -23.33
N GLN A 249 -16.61 -17.57 -23.82
CA GLN A 249 -15.90 -16.29 -23.74
C GLN A 249 -15.46 -15.90 -22.33
N TYR A 250 -16.25 -16.23 -21.31
CA TYR A 250 -15.93 -15.88 -19.92
C TYR A 250 -14.76 -16.75 -19.42
N ALA A 251 -14.75 -18.04 -19.76
CA ALA A 251 -13.63 -18.92 -19.44
C ALA A 251 -12.34 -18.44 -20.11
N ASP A 252 -12.43 -17.98 -21.36
CA ASP A 252 -11.27 -17.44 -22.09
C ASP A 252 -10.73 -16.17 -21.44
N TRP A 253 -11.60 -15.23 -21.04
CA TRP A 253 -11.18 -14.03 -20.29
C TRP A 253 -10.50 -14.39 -18.97
N LEU A 254 -11.02 -15.37 -18.22
CA LEU A 254 -10.40 -15.84 -16.98
C LEU A 254 -8.99 -16.39 -17.23
N LYS A 255 -8.82 -17.19 -18.30
CA LYS A 255 -7.51 -17.72 -18.68
C LYS A 255 -6.52 -16.61 -19.04
N GLU A 256 -6.95 -15.68 -19.89
CA GLU A 256 -6.15 -14.54 -20.33
C GLU A 256 -5.66 -13.69 -19.14
N ILE A 257 -6.53 -13.35 -18.17
CA ILE A 257 -6.10 -12.54 -17.02
C ILE A 257 -5.14 -13.30 -16.09
N ILE A 258 -5.31 -14.62 -15.93
CA ILE A 258 -4.35 -15.47 -15.21
C ILE A 258 -2.98 -15.44 -15.87
N GLU A 259 -2.92 -15.48 -17.21
CA GLU A 259 -1.68 -15.40 -17.96
C GLU A 259 -1.03 -14.01 -17.86
N ILE A 260 -1.82 -12.94 -17.94
CA ILE A 260 -1.33 -11.57 -17.76
C ILE A 260 -0.70 -11.39 -16.37
N ARG A 261 -1.38 -11.85 -15.32
CA ARG A 261 -0.83 -11.80 -13.96
C ARG A 261 0.52 -12.50 -13.85
N LYS A 262 0.64 -13.71 -14.41
CA LYS A 262 1.92 -14.45 -14.40
C LYS A 262 3.03 -13.69 -15.11
N LYS A 263 2.75 -13.08 -16.26
CA LYS A 263 3.72 -12.24 -16.99
C LYS A 263 4.16 -11.04 -16.17
N ILE A 264 3.26 -10.42 -15.40
CA ILE A 264 3.58 -9.31 -14.49
C ILE A 264 4.43 -9.79 -13.31
N GLU A 265 4.07 -10.89 -12.66
CA GLU A 265 4.84 -11.48 -11.55
C GLU A 265 6.26 -11.85 -11.96
N HIS A 266 6.43 -12.42 -13.16
CA HIS A 266 7.73 -12.79 -13.71
C HIS A 266 8.50 -11.61 -14.33
N LYS A 267 7.97 -10.39 -14.26
CA LYS A 267 8.56 -9.17 -14.85
C LYS A 267 8.76 -9.25 -16.36
N GLU A 268 7.98 -10.08 -17.04
CA GLU A 268 7.92 -10.17 -18.51
C GLU A 268 7.07 -9.04 -19.08
N LEU A 269 6.04 -8.60 -18.34
CA LEU A 269 5.20 -7.45 -18.66
C LEU A 269 5.44 -6.32 -17.65
N MET A 270 6.13 -5.26 -18.08
CA MET A 270 6.59 -4.16 -17.21
C MET A 270 5.91 -2.81 -17.48
N ASP A 271 5.07 -2.72 -18.52
CA ASP A 271 4.23 -1.56 -18.81
C ASP A 271 3.02 -2.03 -19.62
N VAL A 272 1.92 -1.30 -19.53
CA VAL A 272 0.67 -1.58 -20.25
C VAL A 272 -0.02 -0.26 -20.59
N SER A 273 -0.68 -0.15 -21.74
CA SER A 273 -1.41 1.09 -22.08
C SER A 273 -2.64 1.25 -21.17
N GLY A 274 -3.09 2.49 -20.95
CA GLY A 274 -4.32 2.74 -20.19
C GLY A 274 -5.55 2.10 -20.84
N VAL A 275 -5.60 2.11 -22.18
CA VAL A 275 -6.68 1.48 -22.96
C VAL A 275 -6.83 0.00 -22.62
N VAL A 276 -5.72 -0.75 -22.53
CA VAL A 276 -5.75 -2.17 -22.15
C VAL A 276 -6.24 -2.36 -20.71
N VAL A 277 -5.90 -1.43 -19.81
CA VAL A 277 -6.42 -1.48 -18.42
C VAL A 277 -7.93 -1.28 -18.41
N ASP A 278 -8.44 -0.27 -19.12
CA ASP A 278 -9.87 0.01 -19.20
C ASP A 278 -10.65 -1.16 -19.81
N GLU A 279 -10.12 -1.77 -20.88
CA GLU A 279 -10.68 -2.99 -21.48
C GLU A 279 -10.79 -4.15 -20.49
N TRP A 280 -9.77 -4.35 -19.64
CA TRP A 280 -9.77 -5.41 -18.63
C TRP A 280 -10.71 -5.12 -17.48
N ILE A 281 -10.87 -3.87 -17.08
CA ILE A 281 -11.88 -3.47 -16.10
C ILE A 281 -13.27 -3.79 -16.63
N GLU A 282 -13.58 -3.45 -17.88
CA GLU A 282 -14.89 -3.75 -18.49
C GLU A 282 -15.14 -5.26 -18.62
N LYS A 283 -14.12 -6.04 -19.03
CA LYS A 283 -14.21 -7.51 -19.05
C LYS A 283 -14.47 -8.07 -17.66
N ALA A 284 -13.74 -7.59 -16.64
CA ALA A 284 -13.88 -8.05 -15.26
C ALA A 284 -15.27 -7.72 -14.70
N ASP A 285 -15.79 -6.52 -14.96
CA ASP A 285 -17.13 -6.08 -14.56
C ASP A 285 -18.22 -7.01 -15.13
N LYS A 286 -18.22 -7.21 -16.45
CA LYS A 286 -19.14 -8.14 -17.13
C LYS A 286 -19.02 -9.58 -16.62
N PHE A 287 -17.79 -10.03 -16.36
CA PHE A 287 -17.53 -11.36 -15.84
C PHE A 287 -18.12 -11.53 -14.43
N VAL A 288 -17.87 -10.57 -13.54
CA VAL A 288 -18.36 -10.58 -12.16
C VAL A 288 -19.89 -10.54 -12.14
N ASP A 289 -20.52 -9.66 -12.92
CA ASP A 289 -21.98 -9.59 -13.07
C ASP A 289 -22.57 -10.91 -13.54
N LYS A 290 -21.93 -11.56 -14.52
CA LYS A 290 -22.35 -12.88 -15.01
C LYS A 290 -22.27 -13.92 -13.89
N MET A 291 -21.21 -13.94 -13.10
CA MET A 291 -21.03 -14.88 -11.99
C MET A 291 -22.05 -14.65 -10.87
N PHE A 292 -22.35 -13.39 -10.52
CA PHE A 292 -23.43 -13.06 -9.59
C PHE A 292 -24.79 -13.53 -10.10
N GLY A 293 -25.08 -13.29 -11.39
CA GLY A 293 -26.30 -13.78 -12.03
C GLY A 293 -26.42 -15.30 -11.98
N LEU A 294 -25.31 -16.02 -12.22
CA LEU A 294 -25.27 -17.48 -12.09
C LEU A 294 -25.50 -17.95 -10.66
N LEU A 295 -24.84 -17.32 -9.68
CA LEU A 295 -25.02 -17.66 -8.28
C LEU A 295 -26.48 -17.52 -7.84
N ASN A 296 -27.10 -16.39 -8.17
CA ASN A 296 -28.53 -16.15 -7.90
C ASN A 296 -29.44 -17.20 -8.56
N ALA A 297 -29.16 -17.54 -9.82
CA ALA A 297 -29.94 -18.57 -10.53
C ALA A 297 -29.79 -19.96 -9.89
N LEU A 298 -28.59 -20.29 -9.38
CA LEU A 298 -28.34 -21.54 -8.68
C LEU A 298 -29.03 -21.57 -7.30
N GLU A 299 -29.05 -20.44 -6.57
CA GLU A 299 -29.78 -20.30 -5.31
C GLU A 299 -31.28 -20.53 -5.49
N VAL A 300 -31.87 -19.87 -6.49
CA VAL A 300 -33.27 -20.04 -6.87
C VAL A 300 -33.58 -21.52 -7.13
N ARG A 301 -32.82 -22.18 -8.00
CA ARG A 301 -33.03 -23.60 -8.34
C ARG A 301 -32.88 -24.53 -7.13
N LYS A 302 -31.90 -24.26 -6.26
CA LYS A 302 -31.68 -25.05 -5.04
C LYS A 302 -32.89 -24.96 -4.11
N LYS A 303 -33.44 -23.75 -3.96
CA LYS A 303 -34.61 -23.48 -3.13
C LYS A 303 -35.89 -24.10 -3.71
N GLU A 304 -36.13 -23.95 -5.01
CA GLU A 304 -37.21 -24.61 -5.74
C GLU A 304 -37.19 -26.12 -5.49
N LYS A 305 -36.02 -26.74 -5.66
CA LYS A 305 -35.84 -28.19 -5.47
C LYS A 305 -36.08 -28.64 -4.03
N ILE A 306 -35.69 -27.84 -3.03
CA ILE A 306 -35.96 -28.16 -1.63
C ILE A 306 -37.47 -28.08 -1.36
N LEU A 307 -38.13 -27.04 -1.85
CA LEU A 307 -39.56 -26.84 -1.65
C LEU A 307 -40.38 -27.91 -2.38
N GLU A 308 -40.08 -28.21 -3.63
CA GLU A 308 -40.69 -29.29 -4.43
C GLU A 308 -40.55 -30.64 -3.72
N ARG A 309 -39.34 -30.99 -3.28
CA ARG A 309 -39.12 -32.23 -2.53
C ARG A 309 -39.85 -32.24 -1.19
N THR A 310 -39.97 -31.10 -0.51
CA THR A 310 -40.70 -30.98 0.76
C THR A 310 -42.20 -31.20 0.54
N HIS A 311 -42.76 -30.59 -0.51
CA HIS A 311 -44.14 -30.78 -0.95
C HIS A 311 -44.42 -32.23 -1.32
N GLU A 312 -43.61 -32.84 -2.19
CA GLU A 312 -43.78 -34.23 -2.58
C GLU A 312 -43.73 -35.22 -1.40
N VAL A 313 -42.75 -35.03 -0.50
CA VAL A 313 -42.57 -35.90 0.67
C VAL A 313 -43.75 -35.75 1.63
N MET A 314 -44.27 -34.54 1.83
CA MET A 314 -45.46 -34.28 2.63
C MET A 314 -46.68 -35.03 2.06
N TYR A 315 -46.93 -34.90 0.76
CA TYR A 315 -48.03 -35.58 0.09
C TYR A 315 -47.92 -37.10 0.19
N LYS A 316 -46.75 -37.66 -0.16
CA LYS A 316 -46.50 -39.11 -0.10
C LYS A 316 -46.71 -39.66 1.31
N ALA A 317 -46.18 -38.98 2.33
CA ALA A 317 -46.32 -39.40 3.72
C ALA A 317 -47.79 -39.45 4.17
N VAL A 318 -48.56 -38.40 3.87
CA VAL A 318 -49.98 -38.33 4.22
C VAL A 318 -50.78 -39.39 3.45
N ILE A 319 -50.56 -39.54 2.15
CA ILE A 319 -51.22 -40.55 1.33
C ILE A 319 -50.98 -41.95 1.90
N THR A 320 -49.72 -42.30 2.20
CA THR A 320 -49.37 -43.59 2.81
C THR A 320 -50.07 -43.77 4.15
N ALA A 321 -50.08 -42.75 5.01
CA ALA A 321 -50.76 -42.85 6.29
C ALA A 321 -52.28 -43.06 6.15
N ILE A 322 -52.94 -42.42 5.18
CA ILE A 322 -54.36 -42.66 4.88
C ILE A 322 -54.58 -44.10 4.42
N LYS A 323 -53.71 -44.65 3.54
CA LYS A 323 -53.81 -46.06 3.10
C LYS A 323 -53.78 -47.01 4.29
N SER A 324 -52.79 -46.84 5.16
CA SER A 324 -52.62 -47.67 6.36
C SER A 324 -53.82 -47.53 7.30
N LEU A 325 -54.30 -46.31 7.55
CA LEU A 325 -55.45 -46.04 8.42
C LEU A 325 -56.74 -46.71 7.90
N LYS A 326 -56.93 -46.75 6.58
CA LYS A 326 -58.08 -47.39 5.91
C LYS A 326 -57.88 -48.88 5.61
N LYS A 327 -56.74 -49.46 5.98
CA LYS A 327 -56.36 -50.87 5.72
C LYS A 327 -56.48 -51.26 4.24
N LEU A 328 -56.08 -50.36 3.34
CA LEU A 328 -56.07 -50.65 1.90
C LEU A 328 -54.88 -51.55 1.54
N PRO A 329 -55.00 -52.46 0.54
CA PRO A 329 -53.90 -53.30 0.10
C PRO A 329 -52.67 -52.47 -0.33
N GLU A 330 -51.46 -52.92 0.01
CA GLU A 330 -50.22 -52.21 -0.38
C GLU A 330 -50.09 -52.01 -1.89
N ASN A 331 -50.62 -52.94 -2.68
CA ASN A 331 -50.59 -52.95 -4.15
C ASN A 331 -51.70 -52.09 -4.81
N THR A 332 -52.41 -51.25 -4.05
CA THR A 332 -53.44 -50.37 -4.61
C THR A 332 -52.79 -49.34 -5.54
N LYS A 333 -53.18 -49.35 -6.82
CA LYS A 333 -52.65 -48.47 -7.87
C LYS A 333 -53.00 -47.00 -7.59
N ASP A 334 -52.16 -46.07 -8.03
CA ASP A 334 -52.33 -44.63 -7.81
C ASP A 334 -53.69 -44.10 -8.31
N GLU A 335 -54.24 -44.66 -9.39
CA GLU A 335 -55.56 -44.32 -9.95
C GLU A 335 -56.74 -44.75 -9.06
N GLU A 336 -56.62 -45.86 -8.33
CA GLU A 336 -57.62 -46.32 -7.35
C GLU A 336 -57.50 -45.53 -6.05
N LEU A 337 -56.28 -45.10 -5.72
CA LEU A 337 -56.01 -44.22 -4.59
C LEU A 337 -56.59 -42.83 -4.77
N ALA A 338 -56.46 -42.26 -5.96
CA ALA A 338 -57.05 -40.97 -6.30
C ALA A 338 -58.59 -41.00 -6.14
N LYS A 339 -59.23 -42.15 -6.40
CA LYS A 339 -60.68 -42.36 -6.18
C LYS A 339 -61.07 -42.46 -4.70
N PHE A 340 -60.18 -42.99 -3.84
CA PHE A 340 -60.43 -43.18 -2.40
C PHE A 340 -60.05 -41.97 -1.54
N VAL A 341 -58.96 -41.29 -1.89
CA VAL A 341 -58.43 -40.14 -1.17
C VAL A 341 -59.00 -38.83 -1.71
N GLY A 342 -59.34 -38.76 -3.00
CA GLY A 342 -59.85 -37.55 -3.64
C GLY A 342 -58.87 -36.38 -3.49
N ASP A 343 -59.37 -35.27 -2.98
CA ASP A 343 -58.58 -34.09 -2.61
C ASP A 343 -57.75 -34.40 -1.35
N VAL A 344 -56.46 -34.69 -1.55
CA VAL A 344 -55.50 -35.09 -0.49
C VAL A 344 -55.49 -34.09 0.69
N PRO A 345 -55.40 -32.76 0.47
CA PRO A 345 -55.56 -31.78 1.56
C PRO A 345 -56.85 -31.96 2.38
N LYS A 346 -58.00 -32.15 1.72
CA LYS A 346 -59.28 -32.35 2.43
C LYS A 346 -59.31 -33.66 3.20
N ALA A 347 -58.82 -34.73 2.60
CA ALA A 347 -58.76 -36.04 3.25
C ALA A 347 -57.81 -36.02 4.46
N PHE A 348 -56.66 -35.35 4.36
CA PHE A 348 -55.74 -35.16 5.47
C PHE A 348 -56.41 -34.50 6.68
N ARG A 349 -57.08 -33.37 6.46
CA ARG A 349 -57.80 -32.63 7.52
C ARG A 349 -58.89 -33.49 8.15
N LYS A 350 -59.73 -34.12 7.32
CA LYS A 350 -60.84 -34.96 7.78
C LYS A 350 -60.37 -36.17 8.60
N GLU A 351 -59.36 -36.89 8.13
CA GLU A 351 -58.97 -38.18 8.72
C GLU A 351 -58.03 -38.04 9.91
N PHE A 352 -57.21 -36.98 9.98
CA PHE A 352 -56.21 -36.79 11.04
C PHE A 352 -56.44 -35.57 11.95
N ILE A 353 -56.93 -34.45 11.42
CA ILE A 353 -57.09 -33.21 12.20
C ILE A 353 -58.44 -33.17 12.89
N ASP A 354 -59.54 -33.36 12.15
CA ASP A 354 -60.91 -33.33 12.69
C ASP A 354 -61.17 -34.47 13.68
N THR A 355 -60.51 -35.60 13.47
CA THR A 355 -60.51 -36.76 14.38
C THR A 355 -59.59 -36.59 15.59
N LYS A 356 -58.88 -35.46 15.69
CA LYS A 356 -57.93 -35.11 16.77
C LYS A 356 -56.77 -36.10 16.92
N LEU A 357 -56.36 -36.75 15.84
CA LEU A 357 -55.19 -37.64 15.82
C LEU A 357 -53.88 -36.87 15.67
N LEU A 358 -53.93 -35.72 15.02
CA LEU A 358 -52.82 -34.79 14.89
C LEU A 358 -53.23 -33.39 15.37
N GLU A 359 -52.24 -32.60 15.80
CA GLU A 359 -52.48 -31.24 16.24
C GLU A 359 -52.89 -30.32 15.06
N PRO A 360 -53.80 -29.35 15.26
CA PRO A 360 -54.33 -28.50 14.19
C PRO A 360 -53.28 -27.69 13.41
N TYR A 361 -52.15 -27.34 14.02
CA TYR A 361 -51.10 -26.52 13.38
C TYR A 361 -50.50 -27.19 12.12
N TYR A 362 -50.64 -28.51 11.98
CA TYR A 362 -50.23 -29.21 10.75
C TYR A 362 -51.06 -28.80 9.53
N SER A 363 -52.28 -28.34 9.74
CA SER A 363 -53.09 -27.74 8.67
C SER A 363 -52.50 -26.41 8.20
N ASP A 364 -52.01 -25.57 9.13
CA ASP A 364 -51.39 -24.28 8.79
C ASP A 364 -50.05 -24.50 8.06
N ILE A 365 -49.28 -25.52 8.46
CA ILE A 365 -48.06 -25.93 7.76
C ILE A 365 -48.36 -26.35 6.32
N TRP A 366 -49.41 -27.16 6.14
CA TRP A 366 -49.84 -27.60 4.81
C TRP A 366 -50.16 -26.39 3.92
N ASP A 367 -51.01 -25.47 4.40
CA ASP A 367 -51.41 -24.28 3.65
C ASP A 367 -50.22 -23.36 3.34
N LYS A 368 -49.28 -23.25 4.27
CA LYS A 368 -48.06 -22.49 4.07
C LYS A 368 -47.18 -23.10 2.97
N ILE A 369 -47.03 -24.42 2.95
CA ILE A 369 -46.26 -25.12 1.90
C ILE A 369 -46.94 -24.99 0.53
N GLU A 370 -48.27 -25.13 0.46
CA GLU A 370 -49.04 -24.91 -0.78
C GLU A 370 -48.87 -23.49 -1.31
N LYS A 371 -49.01 -22.48 -0.43
CA LYS A 371 -48.80 -21.09 -0.79
C LYS A 371 -47.38 -20.83 -1.31
N MET A 372 -46.37 -21.37 -0.62
CA MET A 372 -44.98 -21.26 -1.06
C MET A 372 -44.77 -21.91 -2.43
N LYS A 373 -45.38 -23.08 -2.68
CA LYS A 373 -45.27 -23.79 -3.96
C LYS A 373 -45.90 -22.98 -5.09
N MET A 374 -47.08 -22.41 -4.86
CA MET A 374 -47.73 -21.50 -5.80
C MET A 374 -46.86 -20.26 -6.09
N GLN A 375 -46.29 -19.63 -5.06
CA GLN A 375 -45.36 -18.51 -5.25
C GLN A 375 -44.12 -18.91 -6.06
N ALA A 376 -43.60 -20.12 -5.87
CA ALA A 376 -42.50 -20.63 -6.67
C ALA A 376 -42.88 -20.83 -8.15
N ASP A 377 -44.06 -21.40 -8.41
CA ASP A 377 -44.57 -21.61 -9.77
C ASP A 377 -44.85 -20.26 -10.49
N GLU A 378 -45.22 -19.23 -9.74
CA GLU A 378 -45.34 -17.83 -10.19
C GLU A 378 -44.00 -17.08 -10.33
N LYS A 379 -42.86 -17.75 -10.15
CA LYS A 379 -41.50 -17.16 -10.17
C LYS A 379 -41.23 -16.11 -9.08
N LYS A 380 -41.96 -16.16 -7.96
CA LYS A 380 -41.80 -15.27 -6.79
C LYS A 380 -41.03 -15.94 -5.63
N ILE A 381 -40.27 -16.99 -5.91
CA ILE A 381 -39.57 -17.76 -4.86
C ILE A 381 -38.52 -16.95 -4.07
N MET A 382 -38.00 -15.86 -4.67
CA MET A 382 -37.08 -14.95 -3.99
C MET A 382 -37.73 -14.15 -2.85
N GLU A 383 -39.05 -13.99 -2.86
CA GLU A 383 -39.79 -13.30 -1.79
C GLU A 383 -39.94 -14.16 -0.52
N ILE A 384 -39.74 -15.47 -0.64
CA ILE A 384 -39.84 -16.41 0.47
C ILE A 384 -38.51 -16.39 1.22
N PRO A 385 -38.43 -16.16 2.54
CA PRO A 385 -37.13 -16.24 3.23
C PRO A 385 -36.57 -17.66 3.22
N ASP A 386 -35.26 -17.83 2.99
CA ASP A 386 -34.61 -19.16 2.94
C ASP A 386 -34.87 -19.98 4.20
N ARG A 387 -34.79 -19.32 5.36
CA ARG A 387 -35.08 -19.91 6.67
C ARG A 387 -36.45 -20.58 6.69
N GLU A 388 -37.47 -19.96 6.10
CA GLU A 388 -38.82 -20.53 6.08
C GLU A 388 -38.90 -21.81 5.24
N VAL A 389 -38.18 -21.86 4.11
CA VAL A 389 -38.13 -23.07 3.27
C VAL A 389 -37.52 -24.24 4.03
N TYR A 390 -36.43 -24.01 4.78
CA TYR A 390 -35.82 -25.04 5.61
C TYR A 390 -36.67 -25.42 6.83
N GLU A 391 -37.33 -24.46 7.47
CA GLU A 391 -38.26 -24.72 8.58
C GLU A 391 -39.42 -25.61 8.13
N MET A 392 -40.03 -25.34 6.96
CA MET A 392 -41.11 -26.18 6.43
C MET A 392 -40.66 -27.63 6.22
N ARG A 393 -39.42 -27.84 5.77
CA ARG A 393 -38.84 -29.19 5.64
C ARG A 393 -38.75 -29.91 6.99
N GLU A 394 -38.36 -29.22 8.06
CA GLU A 394 -38.31 -29.80 9.41
C GLU A 394 -39.71 -30.07 9.97
N HIS A 395 -40.68 -29.19 9.69
CA HIS A 395 -42.07 -29.43 10.06
C HIS A 395 -42.64 -30.66 9.36
N VAL A 396 -42.36 -30.87 8.08
CA VAL A 396 -42.77 -32.09 7.36
C VAL A 396 -42.10 -33.33 7.95
N ARG A 397 -40.82 -33.26 8.34
CA ARG A 397 -40.16 -34.38 9.06
C ARG A 397 -40.84 -34.70 10.40
N LYS A 398 -41.28 -33.67 11.13
CA LYS A 398 -42.04 -33.86 12.37
C LYS A 398 -43.42 -34.48 12.09
N LEU A 399 -44.13 -33.99 11.07
CA LEU A 399 -45.40 -34.56 10.62
C LEU A 399 -45.29 -36.06 10.32
N ILE A 400 -44.25 -36.47 9.58
CA ILE A 400 -44.00 -37.89 9.27
C ILE A 400 -43.85 -38.73 10.54
N ARG A 401 -43.07 -38.25 11.51
CA ARG A 401 -42.89 -38.95 12.79
C ARG A 401 -44.20 -39.08 13.57
N ASP A 402 -44.99 -38.02 13.60
CA ASP A 402 -46.26 -38.01 14.32
C ASP A 402 -47.31 -38.88 13.63
N LEU A 403 -47.36 -38.89 12.29
CA LEU A 403 -48.18 -39.82 11.51
C LEU A 403 -47.82 -41.28 11.81
N ALA A 404 -46.53 -41.62 11.83
CA ALA A 404 -46.08 -42.97 12.16
C ALA A 404 -46.47 -43.38 13.58
N LYS A 405 -46.39 -42.44 14.54
CA LYS A 405 -46.84 -42.67 15.92
C LYS A 405 -48.34 -42.95 16.00
N VAL A 406 -49.16 -42.15 15.31
CA VAL A 406 -50.62 -42.33 15.25
C VAL A 406 -51.00 -43.72 14.71
N LEU A 407 -50.34 -44.18 13.64
CA LEU A 407 -50.60 -45.50 13.06
C LEU A 407 -50.23 -46.63 14.04
N LYS A 408 -49.07 -46.51 14.69
CA LYS A 408 -48.62 -47.46 15.71
C LYS A 408 -49.60 -47.55 16.90
N ASP A 409 -50.04 -46.41 17.42
CA ASP A 409 -50.95 -46.35 18.57
C ASP A 409 -52.34 -46.95 18.25
N ARG A 410 -52.72 -47.00 16.97
CA ARG A 410 -53.95 -47.67 16.48
C ARG A 410 -53.77 -49.16 16.17
N GLY A 411 -52.62 -49.76 16.49
CA GLY A 411 -52.35 -51.18 16.27
C GLY A 411 -52.13 -51.53 14.79
N ILE A 412 -51.77 -50.55 13.96
CA ILE A 412 -51.42 -50.73 12.56
C ILE A 412 -49.88 -50.71 12.51
N SER A 413 -49.24 -51.84 12.83
CA SER A 413 -47.80 -52.02 12.60
C SER A 413 -47.56 -52.54 11.19
N GLU A 414 -46.51 -52.04 10.53
CA GLU A 414 -45.92 -52.72 9.37
C GLU A 414 -45.56 -54.16 9.80
N ASP A 415 -46.27 -55.14 9.25
CA ASP A 415 -45.74 -56.50 9.17
C ASP A 415 -44.48 -56.41 8.30
N LYS A 416 -43.31 -56.55 8.93
CA LYS A 416 -42.07 -56.80 8.20
C LYS A 416 -42.18 -58.21 7.61
N SER A 417 -42.50 -58.29 6.32
CA SER A 417 -42.32 -59.51 5.54
C SER A 417 -40.82 -59.77 5.35
N GLU A 418 -40.40 -61.01 5.62
CA GLU A 418 -39.07 -61.59 5.34
C GLU A 418 -38.61 -61.46 3.89
#